data_AF-A0A9W8NXI1-F1
#
_entry.id   AF-A0A9W8NXI1-F1
#
_cell.length_a   1.000
_cell.length_b   1.000
_cell.length_c   1.000
_cell.angle_alpha   90.00
_cell.angle_beta   90.00
_cell.angle_gamma   90.00
#
_symmetry.space_group_name_H-M   'P 1'
#
loop_
_entity.id
_entity.type
_entity.pdbx_description
1 polymer ?
#
loop_
_entity_poly.entity_id
_entity_poly.type
_entity_poly.pdbx_seq_one_letter_code
_entity_poly.pdbx_strand_id
1 'polypeptide(L)'
;LQDNFPDGWNPPRKLSREAMEGLRQLYNLDKTKFTTPVLAEKFKISPEAVRRILKSRWEQPKEKRAKQAEKDRQHMLLNRLRDKLRERKEVEEILQAKRGRAWGVDTKDKLTFE
;
A
#
# COMPACT_ATOMS: atom_id res chain seq x y z
N LEU A 1 37.70 -0.84 1.80
CA LEU A 1 36.33 -0.47 1.35
C LEU A 1 35.29 -0.55 2.48
N GLN A 2 35.54 -1.30 3.56
CA GLN A 2 34.68 -1.32 4.74
C GLN A 2 34.86 -0.11 5.67
N ASP A 3 36.01 0.58 5.63
CA ASP A 3 36.34 1.65 6.60
C ASP A 3 35.60 2.99 6.39
N ASN A 4 34.95 3.19 5.24
CA ASN A 4 34.33 4.49 4.90
C ASN A 4 32.82 4.56 5.18
N PHE A 5 32.18 3.48 5.68
CA PHE A 5 30.72 3.42 5.85
C PHE A 5 30.31 2.66 7.13
N PRO A 6 30.41 3.28 8.31
CA PRO A 6 30.06 2.64 9.59
C PRO A 6 28.57 2.22 9.68
N ASP A 7 27.65 2.96 9.03
CA ASP A 7 26.20 2.68 9.05
C ASP A 7 25.70 1.93 7.79
N GLY A 8 26.62 1.43 6.96
CA GLY A 8 26.30 0.75 5.70
C GLY A 8 26.10 1.68 4.50
N TRP A 9 26.23 1.12 3.30
CA TRP A 9 26.10 1.86 2.04
C TRP A 9 24.63 2.24 1.77
N ASN A 10 24.28 3.50 1.99
CA ASN A 10 22.97 4.07 1.66
C ASN A 10 23.12 5.11 0.52
N PRO A 11 23.00 4.70 -0.75
CA PRO A 11 23.27 5.61 -1.86
C PRO A 11 22.25 6.77 -1.84
N PRO A 12 22.71 8.02 -2.04
CA PRO A 12 21.88 9.22 -1.89
C PRO A 12 20.73 9.30 -2.89
N ARG A 13 20.81 8.57 -4.01
CA ARG A 13 19.73 8.44 -5.00
C ARG A 13 19.31 6.98 -5.12
N LYS A 14 18.19 6.62 -4.47
CA LYS A 14 17.53 5.32 -4.66
C LYS A 14 16.57 5.42 -5.84
N LEU A 15 16.87 4.67 -6.90
CA LEU A 15 15.88 4.48 -7.95
C LEU A 15 14.76 3.57 -7.41
N SER A 16 13.50 3.96 -7.61
CA SER A 16 12.38 3.11 -7.22
C SER A 16 12.42 1.79 -8.01
N ARG A 17 11.87 0.72 -7.44
CA ARG A 17 11.82 -0.59 -8.12
C ARG A 17 11.05 -0.50 -9.44
N GLU A 18 9.96 0.25 -9.46
CA GLU A 18 9.18 0.50 -10.67
C GLU A 18 9.98 1.25 -11.73
N ALA A 19 10.77 2.26 -11.33
CA ALA A 19 11.62 2.99 -12.29
C ALA A 19 12.74 2.11 -12.85
N MET A 20 13.29 1.15 -12.07
CA MET A 20 14.21 0.14 -12.60
C MET A 20 13.54 -0.77 -13.64
N GLU A 21 12.28 -1.18 -13.42
CA GLU A 21 11.53 -1.97 -14.41
C GLU A 21 11.19 -1.16 -15.65
N GLY A 22 10.76 0.09 -15.50
CA GLY A 22 10.54 1.01 -16.61
C GLY A 22 11.82 1.19 -17.45
N LEU A 23 12.98 1.33 -16.81
CA LEU A 23 14.26 1.40 -17.51
C LEU A 23 14.53 0.13 -18.33
N ARG A 24 14.29 -1.06 -17.77
CA ARG A 24 14.46 -2.34 -18.49
C ARG A 24 13.48 -2.47 -19.65
N GLN A 25 12.22 -2.06 -19.46
CA GLN A 25 11.20 -2.08 -20.51
C GLN A 25 11.60 -1.17 -21.66
N LEU A 26 12.00 0.07 -21.39
CA LEU A 26 12.47 1.01 -22.42
C LEU A 26 13.67 0.45 -23.20
N TYR A 27 14.67 -0.09 -22.49
CA TYR A 27 15.83 -0.71 -23.14
C TYR A 27 15.45 -1.89 -24.03
N ASN A 28 14.45 -2.68 -23.64
CA ASN A 28 13.98 -3.83 -24.42
C ASN A 28 13.11 -3.43 -25.62
N LEU A 29 12.37 -2.32 -25.54
CA LEU A 29 11.55 -1.83 -26.64
C LEU A 29 12.39 -1.41 -27.84
N ASP A 30 13.47 -0.65 -27.60
CA ASP A 30 14.37 -0.21 -28.66
C ASP A 30 15.79 0.04 -28.13
N LYS A 31 16.66 -0.95 -28.32
CA LYS A 31 18.07 -0.88 -27.89
C LYS A 31 18.88 0.17 -28.63
N THR A 32 18.45 0.57 -29.83
CA THR A 32 19.18 1.53 -30.67
C THR A 32 18.89 2.96 -30.22
N LYS A 33 17.65 3.24 -29.82
CA LYS A 33 17.21 4.55 -29.33
C LYS A 33 17.46 4.74 -27.83
N PHE A 34 17.23 3.70 -27.03
CA PHE A 34 17.40 3.75 -25.58
C PHE A 34 18.76 3.22 -25.14
N THR A 35 19.82 3.85 -25.63
CA THR A 35 21.19 3.48 -25.24
C THR A 35 21.46 3.83 -23.77
N THR A 36 22.46 3.17 -23.20
CA THR A 36 22.93 3.39 -21.82
C THR A 36 23.13 4.88 -21.44
N PRO A 37 23.81 5.71 -22.24
CA PRO A 37 23.97 7.14 -21.91
C PRO A 37 22.65 7.91 -21.94
N VAL A 38 21.75 7.61 -22.89
CA VAL A 38 20.43 8.26 -22.99
C VAL A 38 19.55 7.93 -21.77
N LEU A 39 19.57 6.67 -21.33
CA LEU A 39 18.86 6.25 -20.12
C LEU A 39 19.47 6.87 -18.86
N ALA A 40 20.81 6.95 -18.78
CA ALA A 40 21.50 7.59 -17.67
C ALA A 40 21.06 9.06 -17.51
N GLU A 41 20.96 9.79 -18.62
CA GLU A 41 20.53 11.19 -18.63
C GLU A 41 19.06 11.37 -18.24
N LYS A 42 18.16 10.52 -18.76
CA LYS A 42 16.72 10.59 -18.47
C LYS A 42 16.41 10.26 -17.01
N PHE A 43 17.04 9.22 -16.48
CA PHE A 43 16.83 8.78 -15.09
C PHE A 43 17.74 9.50 -14.08
N LYS A 44 18.64 10.38 -14.56
CA LYS A 44 19.61 11.13 -13.73
C LYS A 44 20.42 10.21 -12.81
N ILE A 45 20.88 9.08 -13.36
CA ILE A 45 21.71 8.08 -12.70
C ILE A 45 23.01 7.85 -13.47
N SER A 46 24.04 7.34 -12.80
CA SER A 46 25.31 7.01 -13.47
C SER A 46 25.13 5.95 -14.56
N PRO A 47 25.84 6.05 -15.70
CA PRO A 47 25.86 5.00 -16.72
C PRO A 47 26.23 3.61 -16.19
N GLU A 48 27.10 3.54 -15.17
CA GLU A 48 27.44 2.28 -14.49
C GLU A 48 26.26 1.71 -13.69
N ALA A 49 25.41 2.57 -13.11
CA ALA A 49 24.19 2.13 -12.46
C ALA A 49 23.19 1.56 -13.48
N VAL A 50 23.05 2.20 -14.65
CA VAL A 50 22.25 1.67 -15.76
C VAL A 50 22.75 0.28 -16.17
N ARG A 51 24.06 0.12 -16.40
CA ARG A 51 24.67 -1.19 -16.74
C ARG A 51 24.40 -2.24 -15.67
N ARG A 52 24.53 -1.90 -14.38
CA ARG A 52 24.15 -2.80 -13.27
C ARG A 52 22.67 -3.18 -13.29
N ILE A 53 21.76 -2.25 -13.58
CA ILE A 53 20.32 -2.53 -13.67
C ILE A 53 20.02 -3.46 -14.85
N LEU A 54 20.64 -3.21 -16.01
CA LEU A 54 20.49 -4.04 -17.22
C LEU A 54 21.11 -5.43 -17.06
N LYS A 55 22.25 -5.55 -16.35
CA LYS A 55 22.91 -6.83 -16.07
C LYS A 55 22.22 -7.63 -14.98
N SER A 56 21.62 -6.97 -13.98
CA SER A 56 20.93 -7.63 -12.88
C SER A 56 19.55 -8.13 -13.32
N ARG A 57 19.38 -9.45 -13.33
CA ARG A 57 18.11 -10.14 -13.56
C ARG A 57 17.35 -10.35 -12.26
N TRP A 58 17.10 -9.28 -11.51
CA TRP A 58 16.24 -9.41 -10.35
C TRP A 58 14.77 -9.50 -10.79
N GLU A 59 14.32 -10.72 -11.05
CA GLU A 59 12.91 -11.05 -11.20
C GLU A 59 12.37 -11.49 -9.85
N GLN A 60 11.31 -10.84 -9.37
CA GLN A 60 10.41 -11.55 -8.45
C GLN A 60 9.80 -12.69 -9.28
N PRO A 61 9.93 -13.97 -8.85
CA PRO A 61 9.26 -15.07 -9.51
C PRO A 61 7.80 -14.68 -9.74
N LYS A 62 7.25 -14.90 -10.94
CA LYS A 62 5.87 -14.50 -11.28
C LYS A 62 4.85 -14.91 -10.20
N GLU A 63 5.12 -16.04 -9.56
CA GLU A 63 4.38 -16.58 -8.41
C GLU A 63 4.35 -15.64 -7.18
N LYS A 64 5.45 -14.93 -6.87
CA LYS A 64 5.50 -13.99 -5.75
C LYS A 64 4.67 -12.72 -6.01
N ARG A 65 4.59 -12.26 -7.26
CA ARG A 65 3.70 -11.13 -7.61
C ARG A 65 2.23 -11.51 -7.50
N ALA A 66 1.85 -12.71 -7.96
CA ALA A 66 0.50 -13.22 -7.81
C ALA A 66 0.12 -13.36 -6.33
N LYS A 67 1.01 -13.95 -5.51
CA LYS A 67 0.83 -14.05 -4.06
C LYS A 67 0.70 -12.70 -3.36
N GLN A 68 1.45 -11.68 -3.79
CA GLN A 68 1.32 -10.33 -3.21
C GLN A 68 -0.03 -9.70 -3.58
N ALA A 69 -0.44 -9.77 -4.85
CA ALA A 69 -1.74 -9.26 -5.28
C ALA A 69 -2.91 -9.98 -4.59
N GLU A 70 -2.78 -11.28 -4.33
CA GLU A 70 -3.77 -12.04 -3.57
C GLU A 70 -3.83 -11.62 -2.10
N LYS A 71 -2.67 -11.43 -1.45
CA LYS A 71 -2.61 -10.90 -0.08
C LYS A 71 -3.24 -9.51 0.02
N ASP A 72 -2.98 -8.64 -0.94
CA ASP A 72 -3.55 -7.29 -0.96
C ASP A 72 -5.08 -7.36 -1.10
N ARG A 73 -5.60 -8.24 -1.97
CA ARG A 73 -7.05 -8.49 -2.08
C ARG A 73 -7.66 -9.03 -0.80
N GLN A 74 -7.00 -10.01 -0.17
CA GLN A 74 -7.44 -10.58 1.11
C GLN A 74 -7.47 -9.52 2.20
N HIS A 75 -6.46 -8.67 2.27
CA HIS A 75 -6.38 -7.58 3.24
C HIS A 75 -7.52 -6.56 3.03
N MET A 76 -7.80 -6.18 1.78
CA MET A 76 -8.93 -5.29 1.47
C MET A 76 -10.28 -5.90 1.87
N LEU A 77 -10.47 -7.20 1.62
CA LEU A 77 -11.69 -7.92 2.00
C LEU A 77 -11.85 -7.97 3.53
N LEU A 78 -10.77 -8.29 4.26
CA LEU A 78 -10.77 -8.36 5.71
C LEU A 78 -11.09 -7.01 6.35
N ASN A 79 -10.51 -5.91 5.83
CA ASN A 79 -10.83 -4.56 6.31
C ASN A 79 -12.30 -4.24 6.11
N ARG A 80 -12.85 -4.54 4.93
CA ARG A 80 -14.27 -4.32 4.65
C ARG A 80 -15.18 -5.16 5.56
N LEU A 81 -14.81 -6.41 5.86
CA LEU A 81 -15.55 -7.25 6.80
C LEU A 81 -15.50 -6.70 8.22
N ARG A 82 -14.33 -6.23 8.65
CA ARG A 82 -14.14 -5.60 9.97
C ARG A 82 -15.02 -4.36 10.12
N ASP A 83 -15.05 -3.52 9.10
CA ASP A 83 -15.82 -2.27 9.14
C ASP A 83 -17.33 -2.59 9.20
N LYS A 84 -17.82 -3.57 8.43
CA LYS A 84 -19.21 -4.05 8.52
C LYS A 84 -19.58 -4.63 9.89
N LEU A 85 -18.67 -5.35 10.54
CA LEU A 85 -18.90 -5.89 11.88
C LEU A 85 -19.01 -4.77 12.91
N ARG A 86 -18.19 -3.72 12.78
CA ARG A 86 -18.29 -2.52 13.62
C ARG A 86 -19.64 -1.84 13.42
N GLU A 87 -20.04 -1.57 12.18
CA GLU A 87 -21.34 -0.96 11.86
C GLU A 87 -22.51 -1.78 12.44
N ARG A 88 -22.48 -3.12 12.31
CA ARG A 88 -23.52 -3.99 12.89
C ARG A 88 -23.60 -3.86 14.41
N LYS A 89 -22.45 -3.85 15.09
CA LYS A 89 -22.39 -3.70 16.54
C LYS A 89 -22.94 -2.34 16.98
N GLU A 90 -22.57 -1.26 16.28
CA GLU A 90 -23.09 0.09 16.54
C GLU A 90 -24.61 0.15 16.36
N VAL A 91 -25.15 -0.46 15.29
CA VAL A 91 -26.60 -0.54 15.07
C VAL A 91 -27.28 -1.34 16.17
N GLU A 92 -26.73 -2.48 16.58
CA GLU A 92 -27.28 -3.32 17.64
C GLU A 92 -27.29 -2.61 19.00
N GLU A 93 -26.23 -1.88 19.32
CA GLU A 93 -26.13 -1.03 20.51
C GLU A 93 -27.18 0.10 20.47
N ILE A 94 -27.36 0.77 19.33
CA ILE A 94 -28.40 1.80 19.15
C ILE A 94 -29.80 1.19 19.33
N LEU A 95 -30.06 0.01 18.78
CA LEU A 95 -31.34 -0.69 18.91
C LEU A 95 -31.60 -1.11 20.36
N GLN A 96 -30.57 -1.59 21.07
CA GLN A 96 -30.66 -1.95 22.48
C GLN A 96 -30.93 -0.71 23.35
N ALA A 97 -30.24 0.40 23.09
CA ALA A 97 -30.49 1.68 23.76
C ALA A 97 -31.90 2.23 23.46
N LYS A 98 -32.40 2.08 22.23
CA LYS A 98 -33.79 2.43 21.87
C LYS A 98 -34.82 1.53 22.56
N ARG A 99 -34.57 0.22 22.67
CA ARG A 99 -35.44 -0.71 23.43
C ARG A 99 -35.51 -0.37 24.91
N GLY A 100 -34.40 0.04 25.53
CA GLY A 100 -34.38 0.53 26.91
C GLY A 100 -35.16 1.83 27.11
N ARG A 101 -35.12 2.75 26.13
CA ARG A 101 -35.89 4.01 26.17
C ARG A 101 -37.40 3.84 25.94
N ALA A 102 -37.81 2.83 25.17
CA ALA A 102 -39.23 2.58 24.89
C ALA A 102 -40.04 2.08 26.11
N TRP A 103 -39.38 1.63 27.18
CA TRP A 103 -40.02 1.22 28.44
C TRP A 103 -40.06 2.32 29.52
N GLY A 104 -39.59 3.54 29.20
CA GLY A 104 -39.74 4.73 30.03
C GLY A 104 -40.90 5.60 29.57
N VAL A 105 -42.11 5.05 29.49
CA VAL A 105 -43.32 5.87 29.33
C VAL A 105 -43.75 6.30 30.73
N ASP A 106 -43.42 7.55 31.04
CA ASP A 106 -43.89 8.30 32.20
C ASP A 106 -45.38 8.05 32.46
N THR A 107 -45.68 7.42 33.59
CA THR A 107 -47.04 7.22 34.09
C THR A 107 -47.25 7.93 35.43
N LYS A 108 -46.49 8.99 35.71
CA LYS A 108 -46.64 9.77 36.95
C LYS A 108 -46.61 11.30 36.78
N ASP A 109 -47.15 11.83 35.68
CA ASP A 109 -47.59 13.22 35.64
C ASP A 109 -49.12 13.27 35.51
N LYS A 110 -49.82 12.94 36.60
CA LYS A 110 -51.20 13.36 36.81
C LYS A 110 -51.21 14.39 37.92
N LEU A 111 -51.10 15.65 37.49
CA LEU A 111 -51.86 16.81 37.96
C LEU A 111 -52.64 16.60 39.26
N THR A 112 -52.11 17.08 40.37
CA THR A 112 -52.92 17.56 41.50
C THR A 112 -52.84 19.08 41.51
N PHE A 113 -53.82 19.70 40.87
CA PHE A 113 -54.22 21.09 41.11
C PHE A 113 -55.27 21.09 42.22
N GLU A 114 -55.13 22.07 43.14
CA GLU A 114 -56.02 22.46 44.26
C GLU A 114 -56.05 21.57 45.51
#